data_AF-A0A7V2JYJ0-F1
#
_entry.id   AF-A0A7V2JYJ0-F1
#
_cell.length_a   1.000
_cell.length_b   1.000
_cell.length_c   1.000
_cell.angle_alpha   90.00
_cell.angle_beta   90.00
_cell.angle_gamma   90.00
#
_symmetry.space_group_name_H-M   'P 1'
#
loop_
_entity.id
_entity.type
_entity.pdbx_description
1 polymer ?
#
loop_
_entity_poly.entity_id
_entity_poly.type
_entity_poly.pdbx_seq_one_letter_code
_entity_poly.pdbx_strand_id
1 'polypeptide(L)'
;VFSQIGMKLGFSVQDNIPVLIITYLAQTIPVALYMLANYFRTIPAEIEQAGLIDGCSRMGVIWRITLPLSVPALVSVAIYTFMIAWNEFLYALVFLNSRSMFTMPIKINTIFNSPSPQPHVVMAASTVMTVPVVILFLALERFLEKGLTAGGVKG
;
A
#
# COMPACT_ATOMS: atom_id res chain seq x y z
N VAL A 1 24.03 -2.44 15.57
CA VAL A 1 23.48 -3.67 16.19
C VAL A 1 22.70 -4.51 15.17
N PHE A 2 21.65 -3.99 14.53
CA PHE A 2 20.89 -4.76 13.51
C PHE A 2 21.70 -5.19 12.27
N SER A 3 22.62 -4.35 11.76
CA SER A 3 23.50 -4.75 10.64
C SER A 3 24.49 -5.88 10.99
N GLN A 4 24.96 -5.93 12.23
CA GLN A 4 25.88 -6.97 12.72
C GLN A 4 25.18 -8.32 12.91
N ILE A 5 23.88 -8.31 13.22
CA ILE A 5 23.07 -9.53 13.34
C ILE A 5 22.81 -10.14 11.96
N GLY A 6 22.50 -9.32 10.94
CA GLY A 6 22.31 -9.81 9.58
C GLY A 6 23.59 -10.38 8.95
N MET A 7 24.73 -9.73 9.17
CA MET A 7 26.03 -10.27 8.70
C MET A 7 26.37 -11.62 9.34
N LYS A 8 25.96 -11.88 10.59
CA LYS A 8 26.11 -13.20 11.24
C LYS A 8 25.17 -14.27 10.70
N LEU A 9 24.06 -13.89 10.06
CA LEU A 9 23.07 -14.77 9.44
C LEU A 9 23.28 -14.93 7.92
N GLY A 10 24.37 -14.38 7.36
CA GLY A 10 24.70 -14.49 5.94
C GLY A 10 23.87 -13.57 5.02
N PHE A 11 23.19 -12.56 5.58
CA PHE A 11 22.29 -11.69 4.83
C PHE A 11 22.58 -10.20 5.11
N SER A 12 22.89 -9.43 4.08
CA SER A 12 23.09 -7.98 4.21
C SER A 12 21.74 -7.29 4.45
N VAL A 13 21.62 -6.61 5.58
CA VAL A 13 20.46 -5.76 5.91
C VAL A 13 20.49 -4.44 5.12
N GLN A 14 21.68 -4.03 4.70
CA GLN A 14 21.90 -2.82 3.90
C GLN A 14 21.75 -3.12 2.40
N ASP A 15 21.15 -2.17 1.67
CA ASP A 15 20.90 -2.22 0.22
C ASP A 15 20.10 -3.44 -0.24
N ASN A 16 19.14 -3.88 0.58
CA ASN A 16 18.37 -5.09 0.34
C ASN A 16 16.86 -4.80 0.18
N ILE A 17 16.37 -4.87 -1.06
CA ILE A 17 14.97 -4.59 -1.40
C ILE A 17 13.99 -5.47 -0.61
N PRO A 18 14.17 -6.80 -0.49
CA PRO A 18 13.33 -7.65 0.36
C PRO A 18 13.15 -7.15 1.81
N VAL A 19 14.20 -6.61 2.44
CA VAL A 19 14.12 -6.08 3.80
C VAL A 19 13.20 -4.87 3.86
N LEU A 20 13.32 -3.98 2.88
CA LEU A 20 12.45 -2.81 2.77
C LEU A 20 11.00 -3.22 2.56
N ILE A 21 10.74 -4.20 1.67
CA ILE A 21 9.39 -4.71 1.44
C ILE A 21 8.78 -5.26 2.73
N ILE A 22 9.51 -6.10 3.46
CA ILE A 22 9.02 -6.67 4.74
C ILE A 22 8.75 -5.57 5.76
N THR A 23 9.62 -4.55 5.83
CA THR A 23 9.44 -3.41 6.74
C THR A 23 8.18 -2.63 6.40
N TYR A 24 7.95 -2.36 5.11
CA TYR A 24 6.75 -1.66 4.64
C TYR A 24 5.48 -2.47 4.87
N LEU A 25 5.53 -3.80 4.68
CA LEU A 25 4.42 -4.68 5.01
C LEU A 25 4.12 -4.65 6.51
N ALA A 26 5.13 -4.74 7.37
CA ALA A 26 4.94 -4.69 8.82
C ALA A 26 4.27 -3.38 9.28
N GLN A 27 4.57 -2.26 8.61
CA GLN A 27 3.96 -0.96 8.90
C GLN A 27 2.51 -0.87 8.40
N THR A 28 2.20 -1.43 7.24
CA THR A 28 0.91 -1.22 6.55
C THR A 28 -0.13 -2.26 6.91
N ILE A 29 0.27 -3.50 7.22
CA ILE A 29 -0.63 -4.62 7.52
C ILE A 29 -1.63 -4.34 8.64
N PRO A 30 -1.25 -3.76 9.80
CA PRO A 30 -2.21 -3.56 10.90
C PRO A 30 -3.40 -2.68 10.50
N VAL A 31 -3.13 -1.58 9.81
CA VAL A 31 -4.16 -0.64 9.34
C VAL A 31 -4.94 -1.24 8.18
N ALA A 32 -4.28 -1.91 7.23
CA ALA A 32 -4.93 -2.61 6.14
C ALA A 32 -5.93 -3.67 6.65
N LEU A 33 -5.52 -4.49 7.62
CA LEU A 33 -6.39 -5.48 8.26
C LEU A 33 -7.55 -4.81 9.00
N TYR A 34 -7.30 -3.72 9.70
CA TYR A 34 -8.36 -2.97 10.37
C TYR A 34 -9.39 -2.42 9.36
N MET A 35 -8.95 -1.83 8.26
CA MET A 35 -9.83 -1.32 7.20
C MET A 35 -10.67 -2.44 6.59
N LEU A 36 -10.04 -3.56 6.20
CA LEU A 36 -10.74 -4.71 5.63
C LEU A 36 -11.71 -5.35 6.63
N ALA A 37 -11.29 -5.54 7.88
CA ALA A 37 -12.13 -6.13 8.92
C ALA A 37 -13.39 -5.29 9.18
N ASN A 38 -13.25 -3.96 9.22
CA ASN A 38 -14.41 -3.08 9.36
C ASN A 38 -15.32 -3.15 8.14
N TYR A 39 -14.77 -3.21 6.94
CA TYR A 39 -15.59 -3.34 5.74
C TYR A 39 -16.31 -4.68 5.67
N PHE A 40 -15.65 -5.80 5.95
CA PHE A 40 -16.28 -7.12 5.95
C PHE A 40 -17.44 -7.21 6.93
N ARG A 41 -17.39 -6.50 8.07
CA ARG A 41 -18.51 -6.41 9.02
C ARG A 41 -19.74 -5.69 8.47
N THR A 42 -19.59 -4.90 7.41
CA THR A 42 -20.73 -4.24 6.75
C THR A 42 -21.44 -5.15 5.75
N ILE A 43 -20.83 -6.27 5.37
CA ILE A 43 -21.43 -7.24 4.44
C ILE A 43 -22.49 -8.04 5.20
N PRO A 44 -23.76 -8.04 4.76
CA PRO A 44 -24.81 -8.79 5.42
C PRO A 44 -24.51 -10.29 5.43
N ALA A 45 -24.59 -10.92 6.60
CA ALA A 45 -24.28 -12.35 6.76
C ALA A 45 -25.24 -13.25 5.98
N GLU A 46 -26.43 -12.75 5.67
CA GLU A 46 -27.48 -13.45 4.91
C GLU A 46 -27.02 -13.77 3.48
N ILE A 47 -26.21 -12.89 2.86
CA ILE A 47 -25.70 -13.11 1.50
C ILE A 47 -24.69 -14.28 1.50
N GLU A 48 -23.83 -14.35 2.53
CA GLU A 48 -22.88 -15.45 2.67
C GLU A 48 -23.58 -16.77 2.99
N GLN A 49 -24.62 -16.74 3.84
CA GLN A 49 -25.44 -17.90 4.17
C GLN A 49 -26.22 -18.42 2.96
N ALA A 50 -26.78 -17.54 2.14
CA ALA A 50 -27.44 -17.92 0.89
C ALA A 50 -26.48 -18.68 -0.03
N GLY A 51 -25.24 -18.19 -0.19
CA GLY A 51 -24.21 -18.89 -0.96
C GLY A 51 -23.88 -20.29 -0.43
N LEU A 52 -23.87 -20.48 0.89
CA LEU A 52 -23.67 -21.80 1.51
C LEU A 52 -24.86 -22.74 1.27
N ILE A 53 -26.09 -22.22 1.33
CA ILE A 53 -27.32 -22.98 1.06
C ILE A 53 -27.37 -23.41 -0.42
N ASP A 54 -26.91 -22.55 -1.33
CA ASP A 54 -26.78 -22.83 -2.76
C ASP A 54 -25.65 -23.81 -3.11
N GLY A 55 -24.98 -24.39 -2.10
CA GLY A 55 -23.97 -25.42 -2.25
C GLY A 55 -22.55 -24.90 -2.46
N CYS A 56 -22.28 -23.61 -2.27
CA CYS A 56 -20.89 -23.14 -2.24
C CYS A 56 -20.18 -23.61 -0.96
N SER A 57 -18.91 -24.00 -1.11
CA SER A 57 -18.04 -24.19 0.05
C SER A 57 -17.70 -22.84 0.71
N ARG A 58 -17.27 -22.84 1.98
CA ARG A 58 -16.82 -21.62 2.67
C ARG A 58 -15.76 -20.84 1.89
N MET A 59 -14.79 -21.55 1.30
CA MET A 59 -13.77 -20.92 0.46
C MET A 59 -14.40 -20.35 -0.83
N GLY A 60 -15.38 -21.04 -1.42
CA GLY A 60 -16.14 -20.56 -2.56
C GLY A 60 -16.88 -19.25 -2.26
N VAL A 61 -17.52 -19.13 -1.10
CA VAL A 61 -18.19 -17.89 -0.65
C VAL A 61 -17.19 -16.74 -0.54
N ILE A 62 -16.03 -16.96 0.09
CA ILE A 62 -15.00 -15.91 0.23
C ILE A 62 -14.55 -15.39 -1.15
N TRP A 63 -14.21 -16.28 -2.07
CA TRP A 63 -13.67 -15.88 -3.38
C TRP A 63 -14.71 -15.34 -4.36
N ARG A 64 -15.95 -15.86 -4.30
CA ARG A 64 -16.99 -15.52 -5.30
C ARG A 64 -17.98 -14.47 -4.82
N ILE A 65 -18.13 -14.29 -3.50
CA ILE A 65 -19.12 -13.38 -2.91
C ILE A 65 -18.39 -12.29 -2.12
N THR A 66 -17.71 -12.64 -1.04
CA THR A 66 -17.13 -11.65 -0.10
C THR A 66 -16.06 -10.79 -0.75
N LEU A 67 -15.11 -11.37 -1.49
CA LEU A 67 -14.01 -10.63 -2.12
C LEU A 67 -14.48 -9.66 -3.22
N PRO A 68 -15.34 -10.05 -4.19
CA PRO A 68 -15.89 -9.12 -5.18
C PRO A 68 -16.70 -7.98 -4.57
N LEU A 69 -17.50 -8.25 -3.53
CA LEU A 69 -18.25 -7.21 -2.81
C LEU A 69 -17.32 -6.25 -2.04
N SER A 70 -16.10 -6.69 -1.75
CA SER A 70 -15.08 -5.94 -1.02
C SER A 70 -14.11 -5.18 -1.90
N VAL A 71 -14.32 -5.17 -3.22
CA VAL A 71 -13.49 -4.39 -4.16
C VAL A 71 -13.30 -2.93 -3.71
N PRO A 72 -14.31 -2.18 -3.22
CA PRO A 72 -14.11 -0.80 -2.76
C PRO A 72 -13.13 -0.69 -1.59
N ALA A 73 -13.19 -1.61 -0.63
CA ALA A 73 -12.25 -1.65 0.49
C ALA A 73 -10.85 -2.10 0.06
N LEU A 74 -10.75 -3.10 -0.83
CA LEU A 74 -9.47 -3.55 -1.37
C LEU A 74 -8.76 -2.40 -2.10
N VAL A 75 -9.50 -1.62 -2.87
CA VAL A 75 -8.99 -0.42 -3.54
C VAL A 75 -8.54 0.64 -2.53
N SER A 76 -9.34 0.90 -1.50
CA SER A 76 -8.98 1.86 -0.44
C SER A 76 -7.68 1.46 0.28
N VAL A 77 -7.54 0.17 0.60
CA VAL A 77 -6.32 -0.37 1.21
C VAL A 77 -5.14 -0.32 0.24
N ALA A 78 -5.34 -0.61 -1.04
CA ALA A 78 -4.28 -0.51 -2.04
C ALA A 78 -3.74 0.93 -2.17
N ILE A 79 -4.63 1.92 -2.23
CA ILE A 79 -4.26 3.34 -2.27
C ILE A 79 -3.50 3.72 -1.00
N TYR A 80 -4.02 3.36 0.17
CA TYR A 80 -3.38 3.61 1.46
C TYR A 80 -1.96 3.02 1.50
N THR A 81 -1.81 1.73 1.24
CA THR A 81 -0.52 1.03 1.28
C THR A 81 0.46 1.62 0.27
N PHE A 82 0.00 1.94 -0.94
CA PHE A 82 0.83 2.59 -1.96
C PHE A 82 1.30 3.97 -1.49
N MET A 83 0.41 4.80 -0.94
CA MET A 83 0.78 6.13 -0.45
C MET A 83 1.84 6.05 0.65
N ILE A 84 1.69 5.13 1.59
CA ILE A 84 2.67 4.95 2.68
C ILE A 84 4.01 4.51 2.10
N ALA A 85 4.04 3.48 1.25
CA ALA A 85 5.29 2.96 0.69
C ALA A 85 5.97 3.94 -0.28
N TRP A 86 5.19 4.69 -1.09
CA TRP A 86 5.72 5.64 -2.09
C TRP A 86 6.35 6.87 -1.44
N ASN A 87 5.77 7.35 -0.34
CA ASN A 87 6.27 8.51 0.40
C ASN A 87 7.24 8.13 1.53
N GLU A 88 7.58 6.85 1.65
CA GLU A 88 8.44 6.38 2.72
C GLU A 88 9.87 6.92 2.56
N PHE A 89 10.37 7.55 3.62
CA PHE A 89 11.67 8.20 3.64
C PHE A 89 12.64 7.64 4.69
N LEU A 90 12.16 7.35 5.90
CA LEU A 90 13.00 7.03 7.04
C LEU A 90 13.65 5.65 6.94
N TYR A 91 12.89 4.61 6.63
CA TYR A 91 13.42 3.26 6.48
C TYR A 91 14.33 3.18 5.25
N ALA A 92 13.92 3.79 4.14
CA ALA A 92 14.75 3.90 2.96
C ALA A 92 16.10 4.58 3.29
N LEU A 93 16.11 5.68 4.04
CA LEU A 93 17.32 6.38 4.45
C LEU A 93 18.23 5.54 5.36
N VAL A 94 17.64 4.72 6.24
CA VAL A 94 18.39 3.88 7.19
C VAL A 94 18.96 2.62 6.52
N PHE A 95 18.23 2.02 5.58
CA PHE A 95 18.61 0.75 4.97
C PHE A 95 19.36 0.89 3.64
N LEU A 96 19.16 1.97 2.89
CA LEU A 96 19.83 2.20 1.60
C LEU A 96 21.04 3.09 1.76
N ASN A 97 22.21 2.58 1.36
CA ASN A 97 23.48 3.31 1.35
C ASN A 97 23.96 3.61 -0.08
N SER A 98 23.62 2.75 -1.04
CA SER A 98 23.99 2.95 -2.44
C SER A 98 23.08 3.95 -3.13
N ARG A 99 23.66 5.03 -3.68
CA ARG A 99 22.95 6.06 -4.45
C ARG A 99 22.13 5.51 -5.61
N SER A 100 22.54 4.39 -6.19
CA SER A 100 21.81 3.72 -7.28
C SER A 100 20.46 3.17 -6.82
N MET A 101 20.31 2.84 -5.54
CA MET A 101 19.12 2.23 -4.94
C MET A 101 18.19 3.26 -4.29
N PHE A 102 18.59 4.53 -4.22
CA PHE A 102 17.82 5.56 -3.52
C PHE A 102 16.42 5.73 -4.10
N THR A 103 15.44 5.72 -3.20
CA THR A 103 14.06 6.06 -3.51
C THR A 103 13.94 7.55 -3.87
N MET A 104 12.84 7.92 -4.53
CA MET A 104 12.60 9.31 -4.96
C MET A 104 12.70 10.31 -3.80
N PRO A 105 12.10 10.06 -2.60
CA PRO A 105 12.25 10.94 -1.44
C PRO A 105 13.72 11.19 -1.04
N ILE A 106 14.55 10.15 -1.03
CA ILE A 106 15.97 10.28 -0.68
C ILE A 106 16.70 11.11 -1.73
N LYS A 107 16.47 10.83 -3.03
CA LYS A 107 17.12 11.60 -4.11
C LYS A 107 16.79 13.08 -4.00
N ILE A 108 15.52 13.42 -3.79
CA ILE A 108 15.09 14.81 -3.58
C ILE A 108 15.81 15.42 -2.36
N ASN A 109 15.89 14.69 -1.25
CA ASN A 109 16.59 15.13 -0.04
C ASN A 109 18.09 15.35 -0.27
N THR A 110 18.76 14.53 -1.07
CA THR A 110 20.18 14.72 -1.39
C THR A 110 20.45 15.98 -2.21
N ILE A 111 19.52 16.36 -3.11
CA ILE A 111 19.62 17.59 -3.89
C ILE A 111 19.37 18.81 -2.99
N PHE A 112 18.37 18.71 -2.11
CA PHE A 112 18.02 19.77 -1.16
C PHE A 112 19.17 20.09 -0.20
N ASN A 113 19.86 19.08 0.31
CA ASN A 113 20.98 19.23 1.25
C ASN A 113 22.36 19.33 0.57
N SER A 114 22.40 19.48 -0.75
CA SER A 114 23.68 19.59 -1.46
C SER A 114 24.39 20.92 -1.14
N PRO A 115 25.74 20.99 -1.25
CA PRO A 115 26.49 22.22 -0.98
C PRO A 115 26.10 23.42 -1.86
N SER A 116 25.50 23.15 -3.02
CA SER A 116 24.88 24.16 -3.90
C SER A 116 23.43 23.75 -4.15
N PRO A 117 22.50 24.07 -3.22
CA PRO A 117 21.11 23.68 -3.35
C PRO A 117 20.49 24.23 -4.63
N GLN A 118 19.69 23.39 -5.29
CA GLN A 118 18.93 23.76 -6.48
C GLN A 118 17.43 23.65 -6.19
N PRO A 119 16.81 24.67 -5.54
CA PRO A 119 15.41 24.58 -5.11
C PRO A 119 14.44 24.33 -6.26
N HIS A 120 14.71 24.91 -7.43
CA HIS A 120 13.94 24.71 -8.65
C HIS A 120 13.90 23.24 -9.10
N VAL A 121 15.02 22.51 -8.97
CA VAL A 121 15.09 21.07 -9.26
C VAL A 121 14.32 20.27 -8.22
N VAL A 122 14.42 20.63 -6.93
CA VAL A 122 13.66 19.98 -5.83
C VAL A 122 12.15 20.15 -6.03
N MET A 123 11.70 21.34 -6.41
CA MET A 123 10.27 21.62 -6.67
C MET A 123 9.79 20.82 -7.88
N ALA A 124 10.54 20.82 -8.99
CA ALA A 124 10.19 20.04 -10.17
C ALA A 124 10.13 18.53 -9.89
N ALA A 125 11.12 18.00 -9.15
CA ALA A 125 11.15 16.59 -8.76
C ALA A 125 9.99 16.21 -7.83
N SER A 126 9.62 17.10 -6.89
CA SER A 126 8.45 16.92 -6.02
C SER A 126 7.15 16.88 -6.82
N THR A 127 6.97 17.76 -7.81
CA THR A 127 5.80 17.73 -8.70
C THR A 127 5.72 16.42 -9.49
N VAL A 128 6.83 15.97 -10.06
CA VAL A 128 6.90 14.69 -10.79
C VAL A 128 6.59 13.52 -9.86
N MET A 129 7.04 13.56 -8.61
CA MET A 129 6.75 12.52 -7.60
C MET A 129 5.25 12.41 -7.27
N THR A 130 4.48 13.49 -7.40
CA THR A 130 3.02 13.48 -7.20
C THR A 130 2.26 12.81 -8.35
N VAL A 131 2.79 12.86 -9.57
CA VAL A 131 2.10 12.36 -10.77
C VAL A 131 1.65 10.89 -10.68
N PRO A 132 2.51 9.93 -10.27
CA PRO A 132 2.09 8.53 -10.13
C PRO A 132 0.95 8.32 -9.13
N VAL A 133 0.94 9.09 -8.04
CA VAL A 133 -0.11 9.01 -7.02
C VAL A 133 -1.45 9.46 -7.60
N VAL A 134 -1.45 10.56 -8.35
CA VAL A 134 -2.66 11.08 -9.01
C VAL A 134 -3.17 10.10 -10.07
N ILE A 135 -2.28 9.55 -10.90
CA ILE A 135 -2.66 8.56 -11.92
C ILE A 135 -3.27 7.31 -11.27
N LEU A 136 -2.64 6.79 -10.22
CA LEU A 136 -3.15 5.62 -9.51
C LEU A 136 -4.53 5.90 -8.90
N PHE A 137 -4.69 7.05 -8.25
CA PHE A 137 -5.96 7.46 -7.67
C PHE A 137 -7.07 7.52 -8.73
N LEU A 138 -6.86 8.26 -9.81
CA LEU A 138 -7.84 8.41 -10.89
C LEU A 138 -8.19 7.07 -11.56
N ALA A 139 -7.21 6.17 -11.72
CA ALA A 139 -7.44 4.84 -12.28
C ALA A 139 -8.32 3.96 -11.37
N LEU A 140 -8.25 4.18 -10.06
CA LEU A 140 -8.91 3.37 -9.04
C LEU A 140 -10.23 3.98 -8.51
N GLU A 141 -10.42 5.29 -8.64
CA GLU A 141 -11.59 6.04 -8.17
C GLU A 141 -12.93 5.43 -8.63
N ARG A 142 -13.00 5.00 -9.90
CA ARG A 142 -14.19 4.34 -10.47
C ARG A 142 -14.68 3.11 -9.71
N PHE A 143 -13.81 2.44 -8.97
CA PHE A 143 -14.17 1.25 -8.18
C PHE A 143 -14.76 1.64 -6.82
N LEU A 144 -14.43 2.82 -6.30
CA LEU A 144 -15.01 3.37 -5.07
C LEU A 144 -16.46 3.81 -5.31
N GLU A 145 -16.73 4.47 -6.43
CA GLU A 145 -18.08 4.93 -6.81
C GLU A 145 -19.05 3.76 -7.01
N LYS A 146 -18.62 2.70 -7.73
CA LYS A 146 -19.45 1.52 -7.98
C LYS A 146 -19.84 0.79 -6.69
N GLY A 147 -18.94 0.77 -5.70
CA GLY A 147 -19.18 0.20 -4.39
C GLY A 147 -20.32 0.87 -3.62
N LEU A 148 -20.35 2.20 -3.63
CA LEU A 148 -21.38 3.00 -2.98
C LEU A 148 -22.76 2.76 -3.61
N THR A 149 -22.83 2.50 -4.91
CA THR A 149 -24.09 2.25 -5.63
C THR A 149 -24.62 0.82 -5.51
N ALA A 150 -23.76 -0.17 -5.26
CA ALA A 150 -24.15 -1.58 -5.20
C ALA A 150 -24.71 -2.03 -3.83
N GLY A 151 -24.31 -1.36 -2.73
CA GLY A 151 -24.83 -1.62 -1.38
C GLY A 151 -26.14 -0.91 -1.04
N GLY A 152 -26.59 0.01 -1.89
CA GLY A 152 -27.86 0.71 -1.76
C GLY A 152 -29.03 -0.13 -2.27
N VAL A 153 -29.37 -1.21 -1.58
CA VAL A 153 -30.72 -1.75 -1.69
C VAL A 153 -31.67 -0.62 -1.26
N LYS A 154 -32.43 -0.11 -2.24
CA LYS A 154 -33.59 0.72 -2.02
C LYS A 154 -34.45 0.06 -0.94
N GLY A 155 -34.63 0.75 0.19
CA GLY A 155 -35.92 0.72 0.86
C GLY A 155 -37.00 1.27 -0.07
#